data_AF-A0A941A1K2-F1
#
_entry.id   AF-A0A941A1K2-F1
#
_cell.length_a   1.000
_cell.length_b   1.000
_cell.length_c   1.000
_cell.angle_alpha   90.00
_cell.angle_beta   90.00
_cell.angle_gamma   90.00
#
_symmetry.space_group_name_H-M   'P 1'
#
loop_
_entity.id
_entity.type
_entity.pdbx_description
1 polymer ?
#
loop_
_entity_poly.entity_id
_entity_poly.type
_entity_poly.pdbx_seq_one_letter_code
_entity_poly.pdbx_strand_id
1 'polypeptide(L)' 'IIEPVPGDWEVVKSSHPYSKIEAHTLQYVVKVPRDGKATVNYRVRMRW' A
#
# COMPACT_ATOMS: atom_id res chain seq x y z
N ILE A 1 -2.82 -3.57 6.39
CA ILE A 1 -2.42 -2.14 6.50
C ILE A 1 -3.32 -1.35 5.57
N ILE A 2 -3.84 -0.22 6.02
CA ILE A 2 -4.65 0.70 5.20
C ILE A 2 -3.90 2.03 5.21
N GLU A 3 -3.55 2.53 4.04
CA GLU A 3 -2.89 3.83 3.88
C GLU A 3 -3.76 4.77 3.04
N PRO A 4 -4.20 5.92 3.61
CA PRO A 4 -4.85 6.95 2.84
C PRO A 4 -3.81 7.70 1.99
N VAL A 5 -3.99 7.68 0.67
CA VAL A 5 -3.16 8.42 -0.28
C VAL A 5 -4.04 9.49 -0.94
N PRO A 6 -3.86 10.78 -0.60
CA PRO A 6 -4.72 11.85 -1.11
C PRO A 6 -4.46 12.14 -2.60
N GLY A 7 -5.47 12.67 -3.29
CA GLY A 7 -5.35 13.05 -4.70
C GLY A 7 -5.36 11.86 -5.66
N ASP A 8 -4.98 12.10 -6.91
CA ASP A 8 -4.82 11.07 -7.92
C ASP A 8 -3.43 10.43 -7.83
N TRP A 9 -3.39 9.10 -7.73
CA TRP A 9 -2.14 8.38 -7.59
C TRP A 9 -2.23 6.97 -8.18
N GLU A 10 -1.05 6.46 -8.50
CA GLU A 10 -0.84 5.09 -8.95
C GLU A 10 0.32 4.45 -8.18
N VAL A 11 0.21 3.15 -7.89
CA VAL A 11 1.34 2.39 -7.35
C VAL A 11 2.26 2.06 -8.51
N VAL A 12 3.50 2.56 -8.43
CA VAL A 12 4.54 2.28 -9.43
C VAL A 12 5.30 1.00 -9.11
N LYS A 13 5.52 0.74 -7.81
CA LYS A 13 6.21 -0.46 -7.35
C LYS A 13 5.72 -0.83 -5.96
N SER A 14 5.50 -2.12 -5.72
CA SER A 14 5.26 -2.62 -4.38
C SER A 14 5.94 -3.96 -4.16
N SER A 15 6.39 -4.17 -2.93
CA SER A 15 6.95 -5.45 -2.46
C SER A 15 5.87 -6.48 -2.13
N HIS A 16 4.64 -6.05 -1.87
CA HIS A 16 3.55 -6.91 -1.44
C HIS A 16 2.32 -6.70 -2.33
N PRO A 17 1.47 -7.73 -2.48
CA PRO A 17 0.19 -7.56 -3.15
C PRO A 17 -0.63 -6.49 -2.43
N TYR A 18 -1.24 -5.61 -3.23
CA TYR A 18 -2.06 -4.52 -2.73
C TYR A 18 -3.42 -4.50 -3.41
N SER A 19 -4.37 -3.85 -2.77
CA SER A 19 -5.70 -3.60 -3.32
C SER A 19 -6.01 -2.12 -3.18
N LYS A 20 -6.42 -1.50 -4.28
CA LYS A 20 -6.98 -0.15 -4.27
C LYS A 20 -8.48 -0.28 -4.04
N ILE A 21 -8.88 -0.22 -2.77
CA ILE A 21 -10.27 -0.42 -2.36
C ILE A 21 -11.14 0.80 -2.62
N GLU A 22 -10.53 2.00 -2.62
CA GLU A 22 -11.19 3.27 -2.92
C GLU A 22 -10.23 4.18 -3.68
N ALA A 23 -10.73 5.29 -4.24
CA ALA A 23 -9.93 6.23 -5.03
C ALA A 23 -8.67 6.72 -4.28
N HIS A 24 -8.76 6.85 -2.95
CA HIS A 24 -7.72 7.41 -2.08
C HIS A 24 -7.21 6.42 -1.02
N THR A 25 -7.48 5.12 -1.18
CA THR A 25 -7.17 4.14 -0.13
C THR A 25 -6.39 2.96 -0.68
N LEU A 26 -5.16 2.79 -0.19
CA LEU A 26 -4.26 1.69 -0.52
C LEU A 26 -4.26 0.65 0.61
N GLN A 27 -4.67 -0.58 0.31
CA GLN A 27 -4.71 -1.66 1.28
C GLN A 27 -3.65 -2.73 0.99
N TYR A 28 -2.97 -3.17 2.04
CA TYR A 28 -2.02 -4.28 2.01
C TYR A 28 -2.47 -5.41 2.94
N VAL A 29 -2.54 -6.62 2.41
CA VAL A 29 -2.72 -7.85 3.19
C VAL A 29 -1.35 -8.46 3.44
N VAL A 30 -0.83 -8.26 4.65
CA VAL A 30 0.50 -8.72 5.06
C VAL A 30 0.34 -9.73 6.18
N LYS A 31 0.85 -10.95 5.98
CA LYS A 31 0.89 -11.97 7.03
C LYS A 31 2.13 -11.72 7.89
N VAL A 32 1.92 -11.33 9.14
CA VAL A 32 3.01 -11.18 10.12
C VAL A 32 3.04 -12.45 10.98
N PRO A 33 4.15 -13.21 11.00
CA PRO A 33 4.26 -14.33 11.91
C PRO A 33 4.26 -13.86 13.37
N ARG A 34 3.87 -14.75 14.30
CA ARG A 34 3.87 -14.45 15.74
C ARG A 34 5.26 -14.00 16.17
N ASP A 35 5.34 -12.88 16.90
CA ASP A 35 6.58 -12.21 17.34
C ASP A 35 7.51 -11.75 16.20
N GLY A 36 7.02 -11.73 14.97
CA GLY A 36 7.76 -11.29 13.78
C GLY A 36 7.50 -9.83 13.41
N LYS A 37 8.30 -9.34 12.46
CA LYS A 37 8.13 -8.03 11.82
C LYS A 37 7.96 -8.24 10.32
N ALA A 38 7.01 -7.54 9.72
CA ALA A 38 6.88 -7.44 8.27
C ALA A 38 7.06 -5.99 7.83
N THR A 39 7.88 -5.77 6.80
CA THR A 39 8.14 -4.44 6.25
C THR A 39 7.60 -4.39 4.83
N VAL A 40 6.68 -3.47 4.57
CA VAL A 40 6.16 -3.22 3.22
C VAL A 40 6.88 -2.03 2.62
N ASN A 41 7.61 -2.28 1.54
CA ASN A 41 8.15 -1.22 0.69
C ASN A 41 7.20 -0.97 -0.47
N TYR A 42 6.79 0.27 -0.66
CA TYR A 42 5.93 0.69 -1.76
C TYR A 42 6.34 2.06 -2.28
N ARG A 43 6.05 2.31 -3.56
CA ARG A 43 6.29 3.58 -4.23
C ARG A 43 5.04 3.97 -4.97
N VAL A 44 4.44 5.08 -4.54
CA VAL A 44 3.34 5.73 -5.24
C VAL A 44 3.86 6.89 -6.07
N ARG A 45 3.20 7.14 -7.19
CA ARG A 45 3.37 8.37 -7.98
C ARG A 45 2.09 9.16 -7.87
N MET A 46 2.20 10.37 -7.34
CA MET A 46 1.11 11.35 -7.30
C MET A 46 1.01 12.01 -8.68
N ARG A 47 -0.21 12.16 -9.17
CA ARG A 47 -0.55 12.97 -10.35
C ARG A 47 -1.28 14.22 -9.81
N TRP A 48 -0.76 15.38 -10.18
CA TRP A 48 -1.29 16.69 -9.79
C TRP A 48 -1.95 17.33 -11.01
#